data_AF-A0A941NYK4-F1
#
_entry.id   AF-A0A941NYK4-F1
#
_cell.length_a   1.000
_cell.length_b   1.000
_cell.length_c   1.000
_cell.angle_alpha   90.00
_cell.angle_beta   90.00
_cell.angle_gamma   90.00
#
_symmetry.space_group_name_H-M   'P 1'
#
loop_
_entity.id
_entity.type
_entity.pdbx_description
1 polymer ?
#
loop_
_entity_poly.entity_id
_entity_poly.type
_entity_poly.pdbx_seq_one_letter_code
_entity_poly.pdbx_strand_id
1 'polypeptide(L)'
;MEAAEIIEYLRDRDLTITLTDGDSLELSPAEKITQELIERLRKYKPAIIEELKREQRREKVLRMLAENPGTQRAFVTDTGSDPDNVILTMAISGAASFKLLIPKHKYDPFAVLEIIQKAAIQ
;
A
#
# COMPACT_ATOMS: atom_id res chain seq x y z
N MET A 1 17.70 -7.04 -5.21
CA MET A 1 16.39 -7.46 -5.74
C MET A 1 15.35 -6.98 -4.75
N GLU A 2 14.53 -6.05 -5.19
CA GLU A 2 13.55 -5.35 -4.35
C GLU A 2 12.26 -6.16 -4.23
N ALA A 3 11.46 -5.91 -3.20
CA ALA A 3 10.17 -6.60 -3.01
C ALA A 3 9.21 -6.41 -4.20
N ALA A 4 9.23 -5.22 -4.81
CA ALA A 4 8.45 -4.91 -6.01
C ALA A 4 8.84 -5.81 -7.19
N GLU A 5 10.14 -6.04 -7.41
CA GLU A 5 10.64 -6.92 -8.47
C GLU A 5 10.22 -8.38 -8.24
N ILE A 6 10.12 -8.82 -6.98
CA ILE A 6 9.60 -10.16 -6.66
C ILE A 6 8.12 -10.26 -7.01
N ILE A 7 7.33 -9.24 -6.66
CA ILE A 7 5.89 -9.22 -6.96
C ILE A 7 5.65 -9.18 -8.48
N GLU A 8 6.40 -8.37 -9.22
CA GLU A 8 6.37 -8.34 -10.69
C GLU A 8 6.77 -9.69 -11.30
N TYR A 9 7.86 -10.30 -10.82
CA TYR A 9 8.29 -11.62 -11.25
C TYR A 9 7.22 -12.70 -11.03
N LEU A 10 6.44 -12.62 -9.95
CA LEU A 10 5.31 -13.53 -9.71
C LEU A 10 4.19 -13.28 -10.72
N ARG A 11 3.82 -12.01 -10.93
CA ARG A 11 2.78 -11.61 -11.90
C ARG A 11 3.11 -12.08 -13.32
N ASP A 12 4.36 -11.92 -13.76
CA ASP A 12 4.84 -12.37 -15.08
C ASP A 12 4.74 -13.88 -15.31
N ARG A 13 4.55 -14.67 -14.24
CA ARG A 13 4.39 -16.13 -14.28
C ARG A 13 2.95 -16.58 -14.03
N ASP A 14 2.00 -15.64 -14.06
CA ASP A 14 0.61 -15.78 -13.62
C ASP A 14 0.50 -16.39 -12.21
N LEU A 15 1.41 -16.01 -11.31
CA LEU A 15 1.30 -16.27 -9.88
C LEU A 15 0.78 -15.01 -9.20
N THR A 16 -0.36 -15.15 -8.54
CA THR A 16 -0.94 -14.13 -7.68
C THR A 16 -0.40 -14.32 -6.26
N ILE A 17 -0.01 -13.22 -5.63
CA ILE A 17 0.33 -13.17 -4.21
C ILE A 17 -0.63 -12.23 -3.49
N THR A 18 -1.26 -12.71 -2.43
CA THR A 18 -2.21 -11.96 -1.61
C THR A 18 -1.78 -11.96 -0.16
N LEU A 19 -1.97 -10.82 0.51
CA LEU A 19 -1.82 -10.72 1.95
C LEU A 19 -3.14 -11.13 2.60
N THR A 20 -3.11 -12.13 3.48
CA THR A 20 -4.26 -12.55 4.28
C THR A 20 -4.22 -11.88 5.66
N ASP A 21 -5.30 -12.03 6.43
CA ASP A 21 -5.33 -11.60 7.82
C ASP A 21 -4.15 -12.20 8.61
N GLY A 22 -3.41 -11.35 9.35
CA GLY A 22 -2.27 -11.78 10.17
C GLY A 22 -0.92 -11.90 9.45
N ASP A 23 -0.65 -11.05 8.45
CA ASP A 23 0.67 -10.95 7.79
C ASP A 23 1.16 -12.28 7.16
N SER A 24 0.21 -13.06 6.68
CA SER A 24 0.47 -14.30 5.94
C SER A 24 0.29 -14.08 4.44
N LEU A 25 1.10 -14.80 3.67
CA LEU A 25 1.12 -14.70 2.21
C LEU A 25 0.42 -15.93 1.64
N GLU A 26 -0.61 -15.69 0.84
CA GLU A 26 -1.28 -16.71 0.04
C GLU A 26 -0.82 -16.59 -1.42
N LEU A 27 -0.68 -17.74 -2.08
CA LEU A 27 -0.17 -17.86 -3.44
C LEU A 27 -1.16 -18.70 -4.26
N SER A 28 -1.42 -18.27 -5.48
CA SER A 28 -2.32 -18.96 -6.42
C SER A 28 -1.83 -18.80 -7.86
N PRO A 29 -1.97 -19.81 -8.74
CA PRO A 29 -2.55 -21.12 -8.48
C PRO A 29 -1.54 -22.11 -7.86
N ALA A 30 -2.06 -23.12 -7.13
CA ALA A 30 -1.23 -24.03 -6.35
C ALA A 30 -0.28 -24.90 -7.19
N GLU A 31 -0.65 -25.25 -8.44
CA GLU A 31 0.18 -26.12 -9.29
C GLU A 31 1.49 -25.46 -9.73
N LYS A 32 1.56 -24.12 -9.69
CA LYS A 32 2.75 -23.34 -10.05
C LYS A 32 3.69 -23.08 -8.85
N ILE A 33 3.32 -23.52 -7.64
CA ILE A 33 4.09 -23.26 -6.43
C ILE A 33 5.15 -24.35 -6.24
N THR A 34 6.43 -23.95 -6.34
CA THR A 34 7.57 -24.86 -6.08
C THR A 34 8.17 -24.64 -4.70
N GLN A 35 8.88 -25.63 -4.17
CA GLN A 35 9.60 -25.51 -2.90
C GLN A 35 10.68 -24.40 -2.94
N GLU A 36 11.39 -24.27 -4.06
CA GLU A 36 12.36 -23.20 -4.28
C GLU A 36 11.71 -21.81 -4.21
N LEU A 37 10.51 -21.67 -4.79
CA LEU A 37 9.74 -20.42 -4.72
C LEU A 37 9.37 -20.09 -3.28
N ILE A 38 8.89 -21.08 -2.51
CA ILE A 38 8.54 -20.89 -1.10
C ILE A 38 9.74 -20.42 -0.29
N GLU A 39 10.91 -21.04 -0.48
CA GLU A 39 12.14 -20.66 0.23
C GLU A 39 12.58 -19.24 -0.12
N ARG A 40 12.50 -18.87 -1.40
CA ARG A 40 12.79 -17.51 -1.86
C ARG A 40 11.82 -16.49 -1.25
N LEU A 41 10.51 -16.77 -1.24
CA LEU A 41 9.52 -15.87 -0.66
C LEU A 41 9.69 -15.73 0.86
N ARG A 42 10.03 -16.81 1.57
CA ARG A 42 10.32 -16.77 3.01
C ARG A 42 11.50 -15.86 3.33
N LYS A 43 12.56 -15.90 2.52
CA LYS A 43 13.75 -15.04 2.68
C LYS A 43 13.41 -13.56 2.62
N TYR A 44 12.45 -13.17 1.77
CA TYR A 44 12.06 -11.77 1.55
C TYR A 44 10.70 -11.41 2.16
N LYS A 45 10.11 -12.30 2.98
CA LYS A 45 8.72 -12.18 3.46
C LYS A 45 8.39 -10.81 4.07
N PRO A 46 9.19 -10.23 4.98
CA PRO A 46 8.86 -8.94 5.57
C PRO A 46 8.79 -7.81 4.53
N ALA A 47 9.74 -7.77 3.59
CA ALA A 47 9.77 -6.73 2.55
C ALA A 47 8.60 -6.89 1.57
N ILE A 48 8.23 -8.13 1.22
CA ILE A 48 7.07 -8.42 0.38
C ILE A 48 5.78 -7.97 1.05
N ILE A 49 5.60 -8.26 2.35
CA ILE A 49 4.43 -7.84 3.12
C ILE A 49 4.31 -6.31 3.12
N GLU A 50 5.41 -5.60 3.39
CA GLU A 50 5.38 -4.14 3.40
C GLU A 50 5.04 -3.54 2.04
N GLU A 51 5.55 -4.11 0.95
CA GLU A 51 5.21 -3.68 -0.40
C GLU A 51 3.75 -3.98 -0.76
N LEU A 52 3.21 -5.15 -0.37
CA LEU A 52 1.79 -5.48 -0.56
C LEU A 52 0.88 -4.55 0.23
N LYS A 53 1.21 -4.24 1.50
CA LYS A 53 0.46 -3.25 2.29
C LYS A 53 0.52 -1.87 1.64
N ARG A 54 1.66 -1.49 1.06
CA ARG A 54 1.81 -0.24 0.31
C ARG A 54 0.92 -0.21 -0.93
N GLU A 55 0.91 -1.28 -1.74
CA GLU A 55 0.02 -1.40 -2.91
C GLU A 55 -1.45 -1.33 -2.49
N GLN A 56 -1.87 -2.05 -1.43
CA GLN A 56 -3.25 -2.01 -0.91
C GLN A 56 -3.68 -0.60 -0.49
N ARG A 57 -2.83 0.13 0.23
CA ARG A 57 -3.12 1.53 0.61
C ARG A 57 -3.27 2.43 -0.61
N ARG A 58 -2.42 2.24 -1.64
CA ARG A 58 -2.49 2.98 -2.91
C ARG A 58 -3.76 2.66 -3.68
N GLU A 59 -4.11 1.40 -3.83
CA GLU A 59 -5.34 0.98 -4.50
C GLU A 59 -6.59 1.51 -3.79
N LYS A 60 -6.58 1.53 -2.45
CA LYS A 60 -7.69 2.09 -1.66
C LYS A 60 -7.94 3.57 -1.97
N VAL A 61 -6.90 4.40 -2.00
CA VAL A 61 -7.09 5.84 -2.32
C VAL A 61 -7.49 6.08 -3.77
N LEU A 62 -7.00 5.26 -4.71
CA LEU A 62 -7.42 5.34 -6.12
C LEU A 62 -8.88 4.93 -6.28
N ARG A 63 -9.32 3.91 -5.56
CA ARG A 63 -10.72 3.48 -5.53
C ARG A 63 -11.64 4.57 -4.98
N MET A 64 -11.24 5.25 -3.90
CA MET A 64 -11.98 6.37 -3.34
C MET A 64 -12.20 7.50 -4.37
N LEU A 65 -11.20 7.79 -5.21
CA LEU A 65 -11.33 8.75 -6.32
C LEU A 65 -12.26 8.24 -7.43
N ALA A 66 -12.16 6.96 -7.78
CA ALA A 66 -13.00 6.36 -8.82
C ALA A 66 -14.49 6.34 -8.41
N GLU A 67 -14.78 6.07 -7.13
CA GLU A 67 -16.13 6.07 -6.56
C GLU A 67 -16.71 7.48 -6.41
N ASN A 68 -15.86 8.51 -6.35
CA ASN A 68 -16.27 9.91 -6.22
C ASN A 68 -15.57 10.80 -7.26
N PRO A 69 -16.00 10.80 -8.53
CA PRO A 69 -15.30 11.49 -9.61
C PRO A 69 -15.15 13.01 -9.43
N GLY A 70 -16.01 13.64 -8.61
CA GLY A 70 -15.93 15.06 -8.25
C GLY A 70 -14.88 15.38 -7.18
N THR A 71 -14.29 14.37 -6.54
CA THR A 71 -13.26 14.54 -5.53
C THR A 71 -11.88 14.65 -6.18
N GLN A 72 -11.18 15.75 -5.94
CA GLN A 72 -9.83 15.95 -6.50
C GLN A 72 -8.76 15.13 -5.78
N ARG A 73 -8.95 14.83 -4.48
CA ARG A 73 -7.94 14.19 -3.63
C ARG A 73 -8.56 13.19 -2.65
N ALA A 74 -7.92 12.04 -2.51
CA ALA A 74 -8.29 11.04 -1.51
C ALA A 74 -7.05 10.64 -0.71
N PHE A 75 -7.25 10.31 0.57
CA PHE A 75 -6.16 9.90 1.44
C PHE A 75 -6.62 8.86 2.44
N VAL A 76 -5.65 8.08 2.93
CA VAL A 76 -5.79 7.17 4.06
C VAL A 76 -4.59 7.32 4.98
N THR A 77 -4.82 7.18 6.27
CA THR A 77 -3.78 7.13 7.29
C THR A 77 -3.71 5.74 7.89
N ASP A 78 -2.50 5.24 8.06
CA ASP A 78 -2.20 3.99 8.73
C ASP A 78 -1.29 4.29 9.92
N THR A 79 -1.81 4.06 11.12
CA THR A 79 -1.13 4.32 12.39
C THR A 79 -0.58 3.04 13.03
N GLY A 80 -0.82 1.88 12.42
CA GLY A 80 -0.54 0.56 13.00
C GLY A 80 0.65 -0.16 12.36
N SER A 81 0.91 0.07 11.06
CA SER A 81 1.98 -0.65 10.35
C SER A 81 3.39 -0.23 10.72
N ASP A 82 3.60 1.04 11.12
CA ASP A 82 4.91 1.56 11.52
C ASP A 82 4.86 1.99 13.01
N PRO A 83 5.82 1.57 13.85
CA PRO A 83 5.82 1.90 15.27
C PRO A 83 6.07 3.39 15.54
N ASP A 84 6.86 4.06 14.71
CA ASP A 84 7.36 5.41 14.93
C ASP A 84 6.64 6.47 14.09
N ASN A 85 6.01 6.05 12.99
CA ASN A 85 5.40 6.92 12.00
C ASN A 85 3.92 6.58 11.75
N VAL A 86 3.18 7.59 11.32
CA VAL A 86 1.90 7.45 10.62
C VAL A 86 2.19 7.49 9.12
N ILE A 87 1.68 6.50 8.41
CA ILE A 87 1.80 6.42 6.95
C ILE A 87 0.57 7.10 6.36
N LEU A 88 0.75 8.29 5.79
CA LEU A 88 -0.27 8.98 5.01
C LEU A 88 -0.09 8.60 3.53
N THR A 89 -1.07 7.91 2.96
CA THR A 89 -1.12 7.64 1.51
C THR A 89 -2.14 8.57 0.88
N MET A 90 -1.76 9.28 -0.18
CA MET A 90 -2.62 10.23 -0.88
C MET A 90 -2.61 9.98 -2.39
N ALA A 91 -3.76 10.20 -3.03
CA ALA A 91 -3.91 10.27 -4.47
C ALA A 91 -4.56 11.60 -4.87
N ILE A 92 -4.11 12.14 -6.00
CA ILE A 92 -4.62 13.33 -6.65
C ILE A 92 -5.13 12.91 -8.02
N SER A 93 -6.42 13.18 -8.28
CA SER A 93 -7.09 12.80 -9.52
C SER A 93 -6.38 13.39 -10.73
N GLY A 94 -6.10 12.55 -11.73
CA GLY A 94 -5.42 12.93 -12.97
C GLY A 94 -3.94 13.32 -12.84
N ALA A 95 -3.34 13.21 -11.64
CA ALA A 95 -1.98 13.69 -11.40
C ALA A 95 -1.03 12.61 -10.85
N ALA A 96 -1.23 12.16 -9.60
CA ALA A 96 -0.26 11.29 -8.94
C ALA A 96 -0.82 10.58 -7.71
N SER A 97 -0.10 9.55 -7.22
CA SER A 97 -0.30 8.95 -5.91
C SER A 97 1.04 8.81 -5.18
N PHE A 98 1.08 9.11 -3.89
CA PHE A 98 2.31 9.06 -3.10
C PHE A 98 2.06 8.75 -1.62
N LYS A 99 3.14 8.51 -0.88
CA LYS A 99 3.14 8.28 0.57
C LYS A 99 4.00 9.33 1.29
N LEU A 100 3.58 9.70 2.49
CA LEU A 100 4.33 10.52 3.43
C LEU A 100 4.43 9.79 4.76
N LEU A 101 5.60 9.85 5.38
CA LEU A 101 5.83 9.36 6.74
C LEU A 101 5.79 10.55 7.68
N ILE A 102 4.87 10.52 8.63
CA ILE A 102 4.71 11.57 9.64
C ILE A 102 5.10 10.96 10.98
N PRO A 103 6.16 11.43 11.66
CA PRO A 103 6.50 10.93 12.99
C PRO A 103 5.29 11.04 13.93
N LYS A 104 4.96 9.98 14.68
CA LYS A 104 3.71 9.92 15.48
C LYS A 104 3.57 11.09 16.45
N HIS A 105 4.66 11.51 17.07
CA HIS A 105 4.68 12.65 17.99
C HIS A 105 4.41 14.02 17.31
N LYS A 106 4.42 14.08 15.97
CA LYS A 106 4.07 15.26 15.16
C LYS A 106 2.75 15.11 14.43
N TYR A 107 2.11 13.94 14.51
CA TYR A 107 0.87 13.67 13.79
C TYR A 107 -0.32 14.18 14.59
N ASP A 108 -1.06 15.11 13.99
CA ASP A 108 -2.38 15.55 14.45
C ASP A 108 -3.40 15.28 13.33
N PRO A 109 -4.37 14.37 13.54
CA PRO A 109 -5.35 14.02 12.52
C PRO A 109 -6.23 15.22 12.12
N PHE A 110 -6.51 16.15 13.03
CA PHE A 110 -7.33 17.33 12.74
C PHE A 110 -6.56 18.37 11.94
N ALA A 111 -5.28 18.59 12.26
CA ALA A 111 -4.43 19.49 11.47
C ALA A 111 -4.28 18.98 10.02
N VAL A 112 -4.14 17.67 9.83
CA VAL A 112 -4.09 17.05 8.49
C VAL A 112 -5.40 17.27 7.73
N LEU A 113 -6.55 17.07 8.38
CA LEU A 113 -7.85 17.34 7.78
C LEU A 113 -8.01 18.82 7.39
N GLU A 114 -7.59 19.74 8.26
CA GLU A 114 -7.67 21.18 8.01
C GLU A 114 -6.82 21.61 6.81
N ILE A 115 -5.59 21.09 6.68
CA ILE A 115 -4.71 21.35 5.54
C ILE A 115 -5.35 20.85 4.23
N ILE A 116 -5.93 19.66 4.25
CA ILE A 116 -6.56 19.06 3.05
C ILE A 116 -7.80 19.86 2.64
N GLN A 117 -8.62 20.28 3.60
CA GLN A 117 -9.78 21.13 3.34
C GLN A 117 -9.39 22.49 2.76
N LYS A 118 -8.40 23.18 3.37
CA LYS A 118 -7.93 24.48 2.89
C LYS A 118 -7.31 24.38 1.49
N ALA A 119 -6.56 23.32 1.23
CA ALA A 119 -5.93 23.10 -0.07
C ALA A 119 -6.91 22.63 -1.16
N ALA A 120 -8.16 22.26 -0.82
CA ALA A 120 -9.22 21.92 -1.77
C ALA A 120 -9.95 23.16 -2.33
N ILE A 121 -9.65 24.36 -1.82
CA ILE A 121 -10.26 25.64 -2.23
C ILE A 121 -9.36 26.38 -3.25
N GLN A 122 -8.78 25.67 -4.23
CA GLN A 122 -8.01 26.30 -5.31
C GLN A 122 -8.50 25.86 -6.68
#